data_AF-A0AA95RK29-F1
#
_entry.id   AF-A0AA95RK29-F1
#
_cell.length_a   1.000
_cell.length_b   1.000
_cell.length_c   1.000
_cell.angle_alpha   90.00
_cell.angle_beta   90.00
_cell.angle_gamma   90.00
#
_symmetry.space_group_name_H-M   'P 1'
#
loop_
_entity.id
_entity.type
_entity.pdbx_description
1 polymer ?
#
loop_
_entity_poly.entity_id
_entity_poly.type
_entity_poly.pdbx_seq_one_letter_code
_entity_poly.pdbx_strand_id
1 'polypeptide(L)'
;MNNRVYTVGSLIPGRLIAKPPVSEQTESKVIKTEVITVEQNGKRMDIHPVKGKLLDIALNQGKQINYKCRKGTCGQCTVKVLIGPRLSAPNSQEQKKLKNEITNGYRLACQAEIH
;
A
#
# COMPACT_ATOMS: atom_id res chain seq x y z
N MET A 1 51.55 53.92 4.32
CA MET A 1 50.57 54.50 3.37
C MET A 1 50.16 53.46 2.33
N ASN A 2 48.90 53.52 1.89
CA ASN A 2 48.25 52.81 0.77
C ASN A 2 47.57 51.48 1.14
N ASN A 3 46.28 51.49 1.46
CA ASN A 3 45.07 51.54 0.61
C ASN A 3 44.64 50.19 0.02
N ARG A 4 43.71 49.54 0.74
CA ARG A 4 42.43 48.95 0.31
C ARG A 4 42.31 48.46 -1.15
N VAL A 5 41.90 47.19 -1.32
CA VAL A 5 40.63 46.84 -1.97
C VAL A 5 40.13 45.53 -1.35
N TYR A 6 39.12 45.60 -0.47
CA TYR A 6 38.38 44.42 -0.04
C TYR A 6 37.26 44.20 -1.05
N THR A 7 37.43 43.22 -1.94
CA THR A 7 36.38 42.84 -2.88
C THR A 7 35.30 42.07 -2.12
N VAL A 8 34.14 42.71 -1.99
CA VAL A 8 32.92 42.12 -1.43
C VAL A 8 32.39 41.11 -2.46
N GLY A 9 32.78 39.85 -2.31
CA GLY A 9 32.38 38.75 -3.19
C GLY A 9 31.33 37.86 -2.52
N SER A 10 30.06 38.25 -2.69
CA SER A 10 28.84 37.44 -2.62
C SER A 10 28.73 36.35 -1.54
N LEU A 11 27.99 36.69 -0.49
CA LEU A 11 27.25 35.74 0.34
C LEU A 11 26.48 34.77 -0.58
N ILE A 12 26.77 33.47 -0.47
CA ILE A 12 25.90 32.41 -0.99
C ILE A 12 24.97 32.03 0.16
N PRO A 13 23.70 32.45 0.19
CA PRO A 13 22.79 32.00 1.21
C PRO A 13 22.19 30.64 0.79
N GLY A 14 22.24 29.68 1.71
CA GLY A 14 21.21 28.66 1.82
C GLY A 14 21.29 27.49 0.85
N ARG A 15 22.10 26.48 1.18
CA ARG A 15 21.85 25.10 0.76
C ARG A 15 21.43 24.27 1.96
N LEU A 16 20.23 24.54 2.45
CA LEU A 16 19.52 23.61 3.33
C LEU A 16 19.12 22.42 2.46
N ILE A 17 19.84 21.31 2.62
CA ILE A 17 19.45 20.01 2.08
C ILE A 17 18.25 19.55 2.92
N ALA A 18 17.06 19.96 2.51
CA ALA A 18 15.84 19.33 2.97
C ALA A 18 15.78 17.92 2.34
N LYS A 19 15.84 16.90 3.19
CA LYS A 19 15.39 15.54 2.85
C LYS A 19 14.03 15.66 2.16
N PRO A 20 13.75 14.94 1.07
CA PRO A 20 12.38 14.85 0.59
C PRO A 20 11.59 13.94 1.56
N PRO A 21 10.57 14.43 2.29
CA PRO A 21 9.46 13.57 2.63
C PRO A 21 8.61 13.46 1.36
N VAL A 22 8.79 12.39 0.58
CA VAL A 22 7.77 12.03 -0.43
C VAL A 22 6.58 11.46 0.34
N SER A 23 5.78 12.37 0.86
CA SER A 23 4.36 12.18 1.15
C SER A 23 3.69 13.39 0.55
N GLU A 24 2.97 13.16 -0.55
CA GLU A 24 1.64 13.69 -0.83
C GLU A 24 1.32 13.36 -2.28
N GLN A 25 0.41 12.40 -2.45
CA GLN A 25 -0.94 12.64 -2.95
C GLN A 25 -0.98 12.68 -4.48
N THR A 26 -1.18 11.52 -5.08
CA THR A 26 -1.89 11.45 -6.37
C THR A 26 -3.34 11.06 -6.08
N GLU A 27 -4.08 12.03 -5.58
CA GLU A 27 -5.54 12.00 -5.56
C GLU A 27 -6.00 12.36 -6.98
N SER A 28 -6.43 11.36 -7.76
CA SER A 28 -7.23 11.56 -8.99
C SER A 28 -7.73 10.24 -9.56
N LYS A 29 -8.84 9.72 -9.00
CA LYS A 29 -10.05 9.39 -9.79
C LYS A 29 -11.21 9.02 -8.87
N VAL A 30 -12.17 9.92 -8.75
CA VAL A 30 -13.51 9.65 -8.20
C VAL A 30 -14.23 8.70 -9.16
N ILE A 31 -14.45 7.43 -8.79
CA ILE A 31 -15.40 6.53 -9.47
C ILE A 31 -16.01 5.57 -8.44
N LYS A 32 -17.32 5.73 -8.16
CA LYS A 32 -18.23 4.89 -7.34
C LYS A 32 -17.62 4.26 -6.07
N THR A 33 -18.08 4.76 -4.92
CA THR A 33 -17.74 4.35 -3.55
C THR A 33 -18.06 2.88 -3.24
N GLU A 34 -17.31 1.96 -3.81
CA GLU A 34 -17.16 0.61 -3.31
C GLU A 34 -15.86 0.62 -2.52
N VAL A 35 -15.90 0.50 -1.19
CA VAL A 35 -14.70 0.41 -0.36
C VAL A 35 -14.56 -1.05 0.08
N ILE A 36 -13.36 -1.60 -0.01
CA ILE A 36 -13.07 -2.93 0.52
C ILE A 36 -12.48 -2.75 1.91
N THR A 37 -13.21 -3.19 2.93
CA THR A 37 -12.70 -3.22 4.30
C THR A 37 -12.13 -4.60 4.59
N VAL A 38 -10.83 -4.65 4.87
CA VAL A 38 -10.13 -5.86 5.27
C VAL A 38 -9.56 -5.73 6.68
N GLU A 39 -9.43 -6.84 7.39
CA GLU A 39 -8.81 -6.91 8.71
C GLU A 39 -7.64 -7.91 8.69
N GLN A 40 -6.49 -7.50 9.21
CA GLN A 40 -5.33 -8.37 9.37
C GLN A 40 -4.72 -8.19 10.74
N ASN A 41 -4.56 -9.28 11.49
CA ASN A 41 -3.98 -9.27 12.84
C ASN A 41 -4.65 -8.21 13.76
N GLY A 42 -5.97 -8.01 13.63
CA GLY A 42 -6.73 -7.01 14.38
C GLY A 42 -6.64 -5.58 13.83
N LYS A 43 -5.86 -5.32 12.78
CA LYS A 43 -5.79 -4.03 12.11
C LYS A 43 -6.76 -3.97 10.93
N ARG A 44 -7.75 -3.09 11.02
CA ARG A 44 -8.71 -2.82 9.94
C ARG A 44 -8.14 -1.79 8.96
N MET A 45 -8.35 -2.04 7.67
CA MET A 45 -7.82 -1.24 6.58
C MET A 45 -8.86 -1.12 5.48
N ASP A 46 -9.14 0.11 5.10
CA ASP A 46 -10.03 0.42 3.99
C ASP A 46 -9.20 0.60 2.72
N ILE A 47 -9.46 -0.25 1.74
CA ILE A 47 -8.76 -0.29 0.47
C ILE A 47 -9.75 0.11 -0.61
N HIS A 48 -9.36 1.07 -1.45
CA HIS A 48 -10.12 1.39 -2.64
C HIS A 48 -9.90 0.28 -3.68
N PRO A 49 -10.96 -0.35 -4.22
CA PRO A 49 -10.87 -1.39 -5.22
C PRO A 49 -10.36 -0.79 -6.53
N VAL A 50 -9.07 -0.96 -6.76
CA VAL A 50 -8.43 -0.68 -8.04
C VAL A 50 -8.26 -2.02 -8.75
N LYS A 51 -8.23 -2.03 -10.08
CA LYS A 51 -7.98 -3.27 -10.83
C LYS A 51 -6.58 -3.81 -10.52
N GLY A 52 -6.48 -5.08 -10.14
CA GLY A 52 -5.19 -5.74 -9.86
C GLY A 52 -5.16 -6.55 -8.56
N LYS A 53 -3.97 -6.82 -8.06
CA LYS A 53 -3.74 -7.63 -6.84
C LYS A 53 -4.04 -6.81 -5.59
N LEU A 54 -4.83 -7.36 -4.67
CA LEU A 54 -5.23 -6.66 -3.44
C LEU A 54 -4.02 -6.24 -2.60
N LEU A 55 -2.98 -7.08 -2.50
CA LEU A 55 -1.75 -6.74 -1.80
C LEU A 55 -1.08 -5.49 -2.38
N ASP A 56 -0.89 -5.44 -3.71
CA ASP A 56 -0.16 -4.34 -4.34
C ASP A 56 -0.96 -3.02 -4.22
N ILE A 57 -2.28 -3.09 -4.38
CA ILE A 57 -3.18 -1.95 -4.23
C ILE A 57 -3.13 -1.41 -2.79
N ALA A 58 -3.17 -2.30 -1.79
CA ALA A 58 -3.04 -1.92 -0.39
C ALA A 58 -1.71 -1.20 -0.14
N LEU A 59 -0.60 -1.75 -0.61
CA LEU A 59 0.73 -1.16 -0.44
C LEU A 59 0.83 0.21 -1.13
N ASN A 60 0.28 0.35 -2.35
CA ASN A 60 0.24 1.62 -3.07
C ASN A 60 -0.59 2.69 -2.34
N GLN A 61 -1.63 2.28 -1.60
CA GLN A 61 -2.45 3.18 -0.77
C GLN A 61 -1.85 3.43 0.63
N GLY A 62 -0.62 2.97 0.90
CA GLY A 62 0.03 3.10 2.20
C GLY A 62 -0.53 2.16 3.28
N LYS A 63 -1.37 1.20 2.90
CA LYS A 63 -1.89 0.16 3.80
C LYS A 63 -0.85 -0.95 3.93
N GLN A 64 -0.09 -0.91 5.02
CA GLN A 64 0.86 -1.97 5.39
C GLN A 64 0.13 -3.28 5.77
N ILE A 65 -0.01 -4.16 4.78
CA ILE A 65 -0.39 -5.57 4.96
C ILE A 65 0.87 -6.38 5.22
N ASN A 66 0.83 -7.33 6.15
CA ASN A 66 1.92 -8.27 6.36
C ASN A 66 2.00 -9.24 5.18
N TYR A 67 3.15 -9.30 4.51
CA TYR A 67 3.41 -10.25 3.43
C TYR A 67 4.87 -10.71 3.49
N LYS A 68 5.16 -11.87 2.90
CA LYS A 68 6.52 -12.42 2.82
C LYS A 68 6.83 -12.98 1.44
N CYS A 69 6.06 -13.97 1.00
CA CYS A 69 6.39 -14.75 -0.19
C CYS A 69 5.81 -14.22 -1.50
N ARG A 70 4.70 -13.47 -1.47
CA ARG A 70 3.87 -13.04 -2.64
C ARG A 70 3.40 -14.17 -3.59
N LYS A 71 3.76 -15.42 -3.34
CA LYS A 71 3.44 -16.61 -4.15
C LYS A 71 2.21 -17.40 -3.67
N GLY A 72 1.58 -17.01 -2.56
CA GLY A 72 0.44 -17.73 -2.00
C GLY A 72 0.79 -19.00 -1.19
N THR A 73 2.07 -19.29 -0.95
CA THR A 73 2.50 -20.52 -0.25
C THR A 73 2.67 -20.36 1.27
N CYS A 74 2.98 -19.14 1.72
CA CYS A 74 3.34 -18.84 3.11
C CYS A 74 2.16 -18.49 4.02
N GLY A 75 1.03 -17.99 3.48
CA GLY A 75 -0.13 -17.58 4.27
C GLY A 75 0.04 -16.30 5.11
N GLN A 76 1.19 -15.62 5.04
CA GLN A 76 1.42 -14.37 5.80
C GLN A 76 0.51 -13.23 5.33
N CYS A 77 0.16 -13.23 4.04
CA CYS A 77 -0.73 -12.26 3.41
C CYS A 77 -2.22 -12.55 3.69
N THR A 78 -2.55 -13.35 4.71
CA THR A 78 -3.93 -13.67 5.06
C THR A 78 -4.62 -12.45 5.63
N VAL A 79 -5.75 -12.08 5.05
CA VAL A 79 -6.60 -10.98 5.47
C VAL A 79 -8.04 -11.46 5.53
N LYS A 80 -8.80 -10.97 6.51
CA LYS A 80 -10.23 -11.20 6.59
C LYS A 80 -10.94 -10.12 5.81
N VAL A 81 -11.73 -10.50 4.81
CA VAL A 81 -12.54 -9.55 4.05
C VAL A 81 -13.85 -9.37 4.81
N LEU A 82 -14.08 -8.15 5.32
CA LEU A 82 -15.33 -7.81 6.00
C LEU A 82 -16.38 -7.33 4.98
N ILE A 83 -15.95 -6.47 4.06
CA ILE A 83 -16.80 -5.87 3.03
C ILE A 83 -15.98 -5.81 1.75
N GLY A 84 -16.51 -6.28 0.62
CA GLY A 84 -15.77 -6.27 -0.66
C GLY A 84 -16.61 -6.75 -1.83
N PRO A 85 -17.16 -5.85 -2.67
CA PRO A 85 -18.12 -6.22 -3.72
C PRO A 85 -17.50 -6.85 -4.98
N ARG A 86 -16.17 -6.87 -5.15
CA ARG A 86 -15.52 -7.34 -6.40
C ARG A 86 -14.18 -8.07 -6.18
N LEU A 87 -14.17 -9.12 -5.35
CA LEU A 87 -12.99 -9.98 -5.21
C LEU A 87 -13.09 -11.20 -6.13
N SER A 88 -11.98 -11.60 -6.75
CA SER A 88 -11.88 -12.84 -7.52
C SER A 88 -12.19 -14.06 -6.66
N ALA A 89 -12.62 -15.15 -7.29
CA ALA A 89 -12.85 -16.42 -6.60
C ALA A 89 -11.58 -16.95 -5.90
N PRO A 90 -11.71 -17.70 -4.79
CA PRO A 90 -10.57 -18.28 -4.09
C PRO A 90 -9.83 -19.28 -4.97
N ASN A 91 -8.53 -19.07 -5.13
CA ASN A 91 -7.68 -19.94 -5.96
C ASN A 91 -7.37 -21.26 -5.24
N SER A 92 -6.96 -22.31 -5.97
CA SER A 92 -6.62 -23.62 -5.40
C SER A 92 -5.49 -23.54 -4.36
N GLN A 93 -4.57 -22.58 -4.49
CA GLN A 93 -3.51 -22.35 -3.51
C GLN A 93 -4.05 -21.80 -2.20
N GLU A 94 -5.01 -20.87 -2.27
CA GLU A 94 -5.71 -20.36 -1.09
C GLU A 94 -6.43 -21.52 -0.41
N GLN A 95 -7.19 -22.32 -1.18
CA GLN A 95 -7.95 -23.45 -0.65
C GLN A 95 -7.05 -24.48 0.04
N LYS A 96 -5.89 -24.79 -0.53
CA LYS A 96 -4.92 -25.69 0.10
C LYS A 96 -4.39 -25.15 1.42
N LYS A 97 -4.21 -23.83 1.54
CA LYS A 97 -3.57 -23.22 2.70
C LYS A 97 -4.54 -22.84 3.81
N LEU A 98 -5.63 -22.16 3.46
CA LEU A 98 -6.66 -21.67 4.36
C LEU A 98 -7.73 -22.74 4.64
N LYS A 99 -7.98 -23.65 3.70
CA LYS A 99 -8.99 -24.72 3.83
C LYS A 99 -10.33 -24.14 4.31
N ASN A 100 -10.71 -24.41 5.56
CA ASN A 100 -11.95 -23.96 6.19
C ASN A 100 -11.98 -22.46 6.49
N GLU A 101 -10.82 -21.80 6.58
CA GLU A 101 -10.76 -20.36 6.86
C GLU A 101 -11.29 -19.52 5.69
N ILE A 102 -11.28 -20.04 4.46
CA ILE A 102 -11.90 -19.36 3.32
C ILE A 102 -13.40 -19.14 3.56
N THR A 103 -14.06 -20.14 4.15
CA THR A 103 -15.48 -20.05 4.51
C THR A 103 -15.74 -19.02 5.61
N ASN A 104 -14.75 -18.76 6.46
CA ASN A 104 -14.79 -17.71 7.49
C ASN A 104 -14.48 -16.30 6.94
N GLY A 105 -14.34 -16.16 5.62
CA GLY A 105 -14.04 -14.88 4.96
C GLY A 105 -12.55 -14.52 4.92
N TYR A 106 -11.65 -15.46 5.22
CA TYR A 106 -10.21 -15.23 5.07
C TYR A 106 -9.75 -15.48 3.64
N ARG A 107 -8.91 -14.57 3.14
CA ARG A 107 -8.37 -14.56 1.78
C ARG A 107 -6.88 -14.25 1.82
N LEU A 108 -6.12 -14.76 0.86
CA LEU A 108 -4.73 -14.36 0.67
C LEU A 108 -4.70 -13.08 -0.18
N ALA A 109 -4.35 -11.95 0.43
CA ALA A 109 -4.23 -10.66 -0.27
C ALA A 109 -3.31 -10.71 -1.50
N CYS A 110 -2.30 -11.59 -1.48
CA CYS A 110 -1.35 -11.77 -2.57
C CYS A 110 -1.85 -12.64 -3.74
N GLN A 111 -2.99 -13.32 -3.58
CA GLN A 111 -3.64 -14.10 -4.65
C GLN A 111 -4.99 -13.52 -5.03
N ALA A 112 -5.66 -12.81 -4.11
CA ALA A 112 -6.87 -12.07 -4.38
C ALA A 112 -6.61 -10.95 -5.40
N GLU A 113 -7.35 -11.00 -6.50
CA GLU A 113 -7.44 -9.92 -7.47
C GLU A 113 -8.79 -9.22 -7.36
N ILE A 114 -8.81 -7.98 -7.83
CA ILE A 114 -9.97 -7.13 -7.96
C ILE A 114 -10.17 -6.91 -9.46
N HIS A 115 -11.37 -7.25 -9.95
CA HIS A 115 -11.77 -7.13 -11.35
C HIS A 115 -12.55 -5.86 -11.62
#